data_AF-A0A081FWD5-F1
#
_entry.id   AF-A0A081FWD5-F1
#
_cell.length_a   1.000
_cell.length_b   1.000
_cell.length_c   1.000
_cell.angle_alpha   90.00
_cell.angle_beta   90.00
_cell.angle_gamma   90.00
#
_symmetry.space_group_name_H-M   'P 1'
#
loop_
_entity.id
_entity.type
_entity.pdbx_description
1 polymer ?
#
loop_
_entity_poly.entity_id
_entity_poly.type
_entity_poly.pdbx_seq_one_letter_code
_entity_poly.pdbx_strand_id
1 'polypeptide(L)'
;MISNEKKEKSQIKVYVRMHDGTRSLGKVFLAEGERLQDIMNDDRIFIPVHVEEQKGTSLVMLAKRYIQQVEEVHSEAVKDEDFYARHGRRSGDRKVEPRVDPIISGMRLELD
;
A
#
# COMPACT_ATOMS: atom_id res chain seq x y z
N MET A 1 -10.03 29.92 -28.54
CA MET A 1 -10.14 28.45 -28.47
C MET A 1 -9.35 28.02 -27.26
N ILE A 2 -9.99 27.44 -26.25
CA ILE A 2 -9.28 26.83 -25.10
C ILE A 2 -9.24 25.34 -25.41
N SER A 3 -8.07 24.84 -25.83
CA SER A 3 -7.81 23.41 -25.95
C SER A 3 -7.86 22.81 -24.56
N ASN A 4 -8.88 22.01 -24.30
CA ASN A 4 -9.04 21.27 -23.06
C ASN A 4 -8.16 20.01 -23.13
N GLU A 5 -6.84 20.19 -23.22
CA GLU A 5 -5.89 19.09 -23.10
C GLU A 5 -5.95 18.57 -21.66
N LYS A 6 -6.63 17.45 -21.47
CA LYS A 6 -6.51 16.67 -20.24
C LYS A 6 -5.04 16.26 -20.13
N LYS A 7 -4.26 17.02 -19.35
CA LYS A 7 -2.90 16.60 -18.97
C LYS A 7 -2.99 15.19 -18.40
N GLU A 8 -2.34 14.24 -19.07
CA GLU A 8 -2.26 12.88 -18.60
C GLU A 8 -1.51 12.90 -17.26
N LYS A 9 -2.16 12.38 -16.21
CA LYS A 9 -1.56 12.23 -14.90
C LYS A 9 -1.09 10.80 -14.77
N SER A 10 0.20 10.61 -14.49
CA SER A 10 0.71 9.30 -14.14
C SER A 10 0.31 8.97 -12.69
N GLN A 11 0.08 7.70 -12.42
CA GLN A 11 -0.27 7.23 -11.08
C GLN A 11 0.83 6.29 -10.61
N ILE A 12 1.42 6.59 -9.45
CA ILE A 12 2.45 5.76 -8.83
C ILE A 12 1.94 5.16 -7.52
N LYS A 13 2.22 3.87 -7.31
CA LYS A 13 1.96 3.19 -6.04
C LYS A 13 3.10 3.54 -5.08
N VAL A 14 2.77 4.03 -3.89
CA VAL A 14 3.74 4.48 -2.90
C VAL A 14 3.48 3.84 -1.55
N TYR A 15 4.57 3.54 -0.87
CA TYR A 15 4.60 3.26 0.55
C TYR A 15 4.98 4.53 1.31
N VAL A 16 4.15 4.94 2.27
CA VAL A 16 4.39 6.12 3.12
C VAL A 16 4.55 5.66 4.56
N ARG A 17 5.64 6.09 5.20
CA ARG A 17 5.86 5.94 6.63
C ARG A 17 5.79 7.31 7.30
N MET A 18 4.92 7.43 8.29
CA MET A 18 4.74 8.62 9.11
C MET A 18 5.71 8.61 10.30
N HIS A 19 5.96 9.78 10.89
CA HIS A 19 6.87 9.97 12.04
C HIS A 19 6.45 9.18 13.29
N ASP A 20 5.17 8.89 13.44
CA ASP A 20 4.62 8.06 14.53
C ASP A 20 4.79 6.54 14.28
N GLY A 21 5.38 6.18 13.14
CA GLY A 21 5.57 4.79 12.71
C GLY A 21 4.40 4.22 11.90
N THR A 22 3.28 4.95 11.77
CA THR A 22 2.15 4.55 10.93
C THR A 22 2.58 4.39 9.48
N ARG A 23 2.07 3.36 8.80
CA ARG A 23 2.47 2.99 7.44
C ARG A 23 1.25 2.93 6.54
N SER A 24 1.31 3.50 5.35
CA SER A 24 0.19 3.53 4.42
C SER A 24 0.65 3.14 3.02
N LEU A 25 -0.12 2.30 2.34
CA LEU A 25 0.06 1.98 0.93
C LEU A 25 -1.03 2.71 0.16
N GLY A 26 -0.64 3.43 -0.87
CA GLY A 26 -1.59 4.21 -1.65
C GLY A 26 -1.04 4.62 -2.98
N LYS A 27 -1.79 5.46 -3.68
CA LYS A 27 -1.43 5.95 -5.00
C LYS A 27 -1.39 7.48 -5.01
N VAL A 28 -0.31 8.02 -5.57
CA VAL A 28 -0.13 9.47 -5.80
C VAL A 28 -0.24 9.73 -7.30
N PHE A 29 -0.88 10.85 -7.64
CA PHE A 29 -1.00 11.30 -9.02
C PHE A 29 0.04 12.38 -9.29
N LEU A 30 0.87 12.16 -10.30
CA LEU A 30 1.90 13.09 -10.75
C LEU A 30 1.46 13.73 -12.07
N ALA A 31 1.89 14.97 -12.30
CA ALA A 31 1.83 15.56 -13.63
C ALA A 31 2.81 14.84 -14.59
N GLU A 32 2.61 15.03 -15.89
CA GLU A 32 3.54 14.53 -16.89
C GLU A 32 4.97 15.03 -16.63
N GLY A 33 5.93 14.10 -16.54
CA GLY A 33 7.34 14.38 -16.26
C GLY A 33 7.67 14.69 -14.78
N GLU A 34 6.67 14.83 -13.91
CA GLU A 34 6.86 15.06 -12.47
C GLU A 34 7.27 13.76 -11.78
N ARG A 35 8.27 13.83 -10.90
CA ARG A 35 8.74 12.69 -10.09
C ARG A 35 8.20 12.79 -8.68
N LEU A 36 8.18 11.66 -7.96
CA LEU A 36 7.81 11.62 -6.55
C LEU A 36 8.61 12.63 -5.70
N GLN A 37 9.93 12.71 -5.93
CA GLN A 37 10.81 13.66 -5.26
C GLN A 37 10.43 15.13 -5.50
N ASP A 38 9.88 15.46 -6.67
CA ASP A 38 9.49 16.82 -7.01
C ASP A 38 8.28 17.22 -6.16
N ILE A 39 7.27 16.33 -6.06
CA ILE A 39 6.13 16.54 -5.16
C ILE A 39 6.57 16.58 -3.70
N MET A 40 7.53 15.76 -3.28
CA MET A 40 8.00 15.80 -1.89
C MET A 40 8.70 17.12 -1.56
N ASN A 41 9.41 17.71 -2.52
CA ASN A 41 10.21 18.91 -2.33
C ASN A 41 9.52 20.23 -2.72
N ASP A 42 8.32 20.19 -3.31
CA ASP A 42 7.59 21.41 -3.67
C ASP A 42 6.98 22.15 -2.46
N ASP A 43 6.41 23.33 -2.72
CA ASP A 43 5.82 24.21 -1.71
C ASP A 43 4.53 23.66 -1.05
N ARG A 44 4.01 22.50 -1.48
CA ARG A 44 2.79 21.94 -0.90
C ARG A 44 3.06 21.48 0.52
N ILE A 45 2.13 21.81 1.42
CA ILE A 45 2.18 21.35 2.82
C ILE A 45 1.65 19.92 2.96
N PHE A 46 0.72 19.53 2.08
CA PHE A 46 0.05 18.25 2.09
C PHE A 46 0.18 17.51 0.76
N ILE A 47 0.21 16.18 0.81
CA ILE A 47 0.21 15.30 -0.35
C ILE A 47 -1.09 14.49 -0.36
N PRO A 48 -1.86 14.53 -1.46
CA PRO A 48 -3.02 13.68 -1.64
C PRO A 48 -2.59 12.25 -1.97
N VAL A 49 -3.02 11.29 -1.14
CA VAL A 49 -2.76 9.86 -1.32
C VAL A 49 -4.09 9.12 -1.39
N HIS A 50 -4.28 8.34 -2.45
CA HIS A 50 -5.44 7.47 -2.59
C HIS A 50 -5.13 6.13 -1.94
N VAL A 51 -5.84 5.81 -0.86
CA VAL A 51 -5.65 4.57 -0.10
C VAL A 51 -6.78 3.60 -0.47
N GLU A 52 -6.42 2.36 -0.78
CA GLU A 52 -7.40 1.30 -0.99
C GLU A 52 -7.81 0.71 0.35
N GLU A 53 -9.12 0.75 0.63
CA GLU A 53 -9.74 0.14 1.80
C GLU A 53 -10.71 -0.97 1.36
N GLN A 54 -11.12 -1.83 2.30
CA GLN A 54 -12.04 -2.94 2.01
C GLN A 54 -13.38 -2.50 1.38
N LYS A 55 -13.79 -1.24 1.60
CA LYS A 55 -15.08 -0.70 1.13
C LYS A 55 -14.96 0.29 -0.03
N GLY A 56 -13.75 0.51 -0.56
CA GLY A 56 -13.52 1.45 -1.66
C GLY A 56 -12.20 2.21 -1.54
N THR A 57 -12.02 3.22 -2.39
CA THR A 57 -10.84 4.07 -2.37
C THR A 57 -11.13 5.36 -1.61
N SER A 58 -10.30 5.67 -0.61
CA SER A 58 -10.35 6.90 0.17
C SER A 58 -9.25 7.86 -0.27
N LEU A 59 -9.56 9.16 -0.35
CA LEU A 59 -8.55 10.20 -0.53
C LEU A 59 -8.11 10.73 0.84
N VAL A 60 -6.82 10.61 1.14
CA VAL A 60 -6.21 11.07 2.40
C VAL A 60 -5.21 12.18 2.12
N MET A 61 -5.28 13.26 2.90
CA MET A 61 -4.31 14.37 2.84
C MET A 61 -3.23 14.17 3.90
N LEU A 62 -2.01 13.84 3.49
CA LEU A 62 -0.89 13.63 4.40
C LEU A 62 -0.03 14.88 4.51
N ALA A 63 0.22 15.37 5.74
CA ALA A 63 1.10 16.52 5.94
C ALA A 63 2.57 16.11 5.78
N LYS A 64 3.31 16.77 4.87
CA LYS A 64 4.70 16.41 4.54
C LYS A 64 5.63 16.45 5.75
N ARG A 65 5.45 17.42 6.65
CA ARG A 65 6.27 17.57 7.88
C ARG A 65 6.23 16.35 8.81
N TYR A 66 5.24 15.47 8.65
CA TYR A 66 5.07 14.26 9.45
C TYR A 66 5.41 12.99 8.67
N ILE A 67 5.81 13.11 7.41
CA ILE A 67 6.27 11.99 6.60
C ILE A 67 7.72 11.74 6.94
N GLN A 68 8.01 10.53 7.41
CA GLN A 68 9.38 10.07 7.67
C GLN A 68 10.02 9.54 6.39
N GLN A 69 9.26 8.84 5.56
CA GLN A 69 9.78 8.16 4.38
C GLN A 69 8.66 7.94 3.35
N VAL A 70 9.01 8.07 2.05
CA VAL A 70 8.16 7.64 0.94
C VAL A 70 8.99 6.80 -0.02
N GLU A 71 8.44 5.66 -0.43
CA GLU A 71 9.07 4.75 -1.39
C GLU A 71 8.09 4.47 -2.53
N GLU A 72 8.60 4.43 -3.77
CA GLU A 72 7.82 3.93 -4.90
C GLU A 72 7.79 2.40 -4.87
N VAL A 73 6.61 1.84 -5.11
CA VAL A 73 6.40 0.39 -5.13
C VAL A 73 6.33 -0.07 -6.57
N HIS A 74 7.38 -0.75 -7.02
CA HIS A 74 7.38 -1.46 -8.29
C HIS A 74 6.72 -2.83 -8.12
N SER A 75 5.95 -3.26 -9.12
CA SER A 75 5.08 -4.45 -9.11
C SER A 75 5.78 -5.78 -8.79
N GLU A 76 7.10 -5.82 -8.79
CA GLU A 76 7.90 -7.00 -8.45
C GLU A 76 8.20 -7.11 -6.94
N ALA A 77 7.94 -6.06 -6.14
CA ALA A 77 8.54 -5.92 -4.81
C ALA A 77 7.61 -6.18 -3.60
N VAL A 78 6.27 -6.21 -3.75
CA VAL A 78 5.37 -6.29 -2.58
C VAL A 78 4.17 -7.19 -2.83
N LYS A 79 4.05 -8.27 -2.06
CA LYS A 79 2.80 -9.04 -1.91
C LYS A 79 1.88 -8.26 -0.97
N ASP A 80 0.68 -7.90 -1.42
CA ASP A 80 -0.27 -7.07 -0.67
C ASP A 80 -0.64 -7.66 0.72
N GLU A 81 -0.41 -8.96 0.95
CA GLU A 81 -0.71 -9.65 2.21
C GLU A 81 0.15 -9.22 3.41
N ASP A 82 1.40 -8.79 3.19
CA ASP A 82 2.30 -8.36 4.27
C ASP A 82 1.86 -7.02 4.91
N PHE A 83 1.02 -6.27 4.20
CA PHE A 83 0.56 -4.94 4.59
C PHE A 83 -0.61 -5.00 5.59
N TYR A 84 -1.64 -5.81 5.31
CA TYR A 84 -2.82 -5.94 6.18
C TYR A 84 -2.49 -6.62 7.52
N ALA A 85 -1.49 -7.53 7.55
CA ALA A 85 -1.12 -8.27 8.76
C ALA A 85 -0.51 -7.39 9.89
N ARG A 86 0.00 -6.20 9.57
CA ARG A 86 0.61 -5.29 10.57
C ARG A 86 -0.32 -4.18 11.06
N HIS A 87 -1.39 -3.88 10.33
CA HIS A 87 -2.42 -2.89 10.75
C HIS A 87 -3.42 -3.43 11.77
N GLY A 88 -3.50 -4.75 11.94
CA GLY A 88 -4.44 -5.41 12.85
C GLY A 88 -3.96 -5.62 14.29
N ARG A 89 -2.69 -5.37 14.64
CA ARG A 89 -2.19 -5.65 16.01
C ARG A 89 -2.32 -4.45 16.93
N ARG A 90 -3.57 -4.02 17.18
CA ARG A 90 -3.89 -3.38 18.46
C ARG A 90 -3.98 -4.47 19.52
N SER A 91 -3.15 -4.29 20.54
CA SER A 91 -3.15 -4.96 21.84
C SER A 91 -4.55 -5.39 22.29
N GLY A 92 -4.79 -6.70 22.45
CA GLY A 92 -6.07 -7.22 22.92
C GLY A 92 -6.27 -8.71 22.63
N ASP A 93 -5.75 -9.53 23.54
CA ASP A 93 -6.14 -10.92 23.81
C ASP A 93 -5.63 -12.08 22.92
N ARG A 94 -5.27 -13.18 23.61
CA ARG A 94 -4.67 -14.41 23.07
C ARG A 94 -5.77 -15.40 22.66
N LYS A 95 -5.57 -16.07 21.51
CA LYS A 95 -5.29 -17.53 21.40
C LYS A 95 -5.27 -17.90 19.92
N VAL A 96 -4.08 -18.20 19.40
CA VAL A 96 -3.91 -18.87 18.11
C VAL A 96 -4.00 -20.37 18.38
N GLU A 97 -5.10 -21.00 17.99
CA GLU A 97 -5.11 -22.45 17.76
C GLU A 97 -4.80 -22.72 16.29
N PRO A 98 -3.74 -23.47 15.95
CA PRO A 98 -3.52 -23.93 14.60
C PRO A 98 -4.44 -25.14 14.35
N ARG A 99 -5.33 -25.05 13.35
CA ARG A 99 -5.96 -26.26 12.78
C ARG A 99 -5.27 -26.63 11.48
N VAL A 100 -4.86 -27.89 11.46
CA VAL A 100 -3.97 -28.59 10.54
C VAL A 100 -4.75 -29.07 9.32
N ASP A 101 -4.22 -28.86 8.11
CA ASP A 101 -4.65 -29.58 6.91
C ASP A 101 -3.60 -30.65 6.57
N PRO A 102 -3.87 -31.95 6.77
CA PRO A 102 -3.02 -33.00 6.23
C PRO A 102 -3.41 -33.27 4.78
N ILE A 103 -2.55 -32.82 3.86
CA ILE A 103 -2.47 -33.32 2.49
C ILE A 103 -2.02 -34.79 2.56
N ILE A 104 -2.92 -35.74 2.33
CA ILE A 104 -2.56 -37.14 2.11
C ILE A 104 -2.62 -37.41 0.61
N SER A 105 -1.46 -37.37 -0.04
CA SER A 105 -1.26 -37.93 -1.39
C SER A 105 -0.47 -39.23 -1.28
N GLY A 106 -1.19 -40.33 -1.51
CA GLY A 106 -0.77 -41.62 -2.07
C GLY A 106 0.55 -42.28 -1.67
N MET A 107 0.46 -43.39 -0.92
CA MET A 107 1.19 -44.67 -1.14
C MET A 107 0.38 -45.79 -0.45
N ARG A 108 -0.40 -46.60 -1.17
CA ARG A 108 -0.11 -47.92 -1.80
C ARG A 108 -0.09 -49.10 -0.80
N LEU A 109 -0.97 -50.09 -1.00
CA LEU A 109 -0.61 -51.52 -1.01
C LEU A 109 -1.78 -52.39 -1.53
N GLU A 110 -1.45 -53.40 -2.33
CA GLU A 110 -2.33 -54.50 -2.76
C GLU A 110 -2.30 -55.69 -1.76
N LEU A 111 -3.19 -56.66 -2.03
CA LEU A 111 -3.25 -58.08 -1.60
C LEU A 111 -3.89 -58.33 -0.21
N ASP A 112 -4.79 -59.30 0.00
CA ASP A 112 -5.14 -60.55 -0.72
C ASP A 112 -6.64 -60.69 -1.03
#